data_AF-A2FGK2-F1
#
_entry.id   AF-A2FGK2-F1
#
_cell.length_a   1.000
_cell.length_b   1.000
_cell.length_c   1.000
_cell.angle_alpha   90.00
_cell.angle_beta   90.00
_cell.angle_gamma   90.00
#
_symmetry.space_group_name_H-M   'P 1'
#
loop_
_entity.id
_entity.type
_entity.pdbx_description
1 polymer ?
#
loop_
_entity_poly.entity_id
_entity_poly.type
_entity_poly.pdbx_seq_one_letter_code
_entity_poly.pdbx_strand_id
1 'polypeptide(L)'
;MRSTLTGNFSICCQKLIIYFAPWLYLDDVTAQEANIYYISNFTIVSDSYIKFQNCRINITKVSSLIKLQRIHDGTLTQIGIPPVNIEFSGKNHIKEYSKFNNLNISEGPITISPNVSVNWLHLFGNITALADYTFNEDSSVSIYSGQINSSVPKTFKIKNLSVVNTDLSLTNVTFVPENFVISGSSDNYEHNISCRSIVINQDSHASLNSLNDFCDIIFNYSIYQTGYLFVHNITQSSECNVTAHFINNDIRDQVFYNDVWDNFSIDVLCSDIFNVHYIDAIFSSFHWNFNSSTSYFDMSIQNKSSQTCISIVRRTDTPENSDKHSSKNIKNIIIISVCLFIVVAIIITLIIILVKRHRKLHDIERFMSDTTSITLL
;
A
#
# COMPACT_ATOMS: atom_id res chain seq x y z
N MET A 1 3.63 -21.24 3.97
CA MET A 1 3.02 -22.13 4.98
C MET A 1 2.78 -23.49 4.33
N ARG A 2 3.03 -24.60 5.05
CA ARG A 2 2.72 -25.95 4.56
C ARG A 2 1.25 -26.26 4.92
N SER A 3 0.44 -26.60 3.93
CA SER A 3 -0.97 -26.93 4.11
C SER A 3 -1.16 -28.44 4.09
N THR A 4 -1.51 -29.00 5.23
CA THR A 4 -1.89 -30.41 5.36
C THR A 4 -3.41 -30.49 5.49
N LEU A 5 -4.06 -31.51 4.93
CA LEU A 5 -5.47 -31.82 5.22
C LEU A 5 -5.51 -33.07 6.09
N THR A 6 -5.84 -32.91 7.37
CA THR A 6 -5.91 -34.01 8.34
C THR A 6 -7.17 -33.83 9.17
N GLY A 7 -8.11 -34.77 9.09
CA GLY A 7 -9.41 -34.64 9.73
C GLY A 7 -10.49 -35.59 9.23
N ASN A 8 -11.66 -35.53 9.86
CA ASN A 8 -12.88 -36.23 9.43
C ASN A 8 -13.82 -35.22 8.78
N PHE A 9 -14.10 -35.41 7.49
CA PHE A 9 -15.01 -34.56 6.73
C PHE A 9 -15.86 -35.40 5.76
N SER A 10 -17.08 -34.93 5.53
CA SER A 10 -17.99 -35.49 4.54
C SER A 10 -18.39 -34.39 3.57
N ILE A 11 -18.25 -34.67 2.27
CA ILE A 11 -18.63 -33.77 1.18
C ILE A 11 -19.72 -34.46 0.37
N CYS A 12 -20.92 -33.85 0.37
CA CYS A 12 -22.01 -34.24 -0.52
C CYS A 12 -22.11 -33.16 -1.60
N CYS A 13 -21.85 -33.53 -2.86
CA CYS A 13 -21.66 -32.56 -3.92
C CYS A 13 -22.05 -33.10 -5.29
N GLN A 14 -22.48 -32.20 -6.18
CA GLN A 14 -22.63 -32.55 -7.60
C GLN A 14 -21.26 -32.70 -8.28
N LYS A 15 -20.29 -31.85 -7.91
CA LYS A 15 -18.91 -31.91 -8.40
C LYS A 15 -17.93 -31.51 -7.30
N LEU A 16 -16.87 -32.30 -7.15
CA LEU A 16 -15.74 -32.06 -6.26
C LEU A 16 -14.45 -32.19 -7.06
N ILE A 17 -13.58 -31.20 -6.95
CA ILE A 17 -12.24 -31.20 -7.52
C ILE A 17 -11.27 -30.95 -6.37
N ILE A 18 -10.26 -31.81 -6.26
CA ILE A 18 -9.28 -31.75 -5.19
C ILE A 18 -7.90 -31.60 -5.83
N TYR A 19 -7.22 -30.51 -5.49
CA TYR A 19 -5.85 -30.28 -5.93
C TYR A 19 -4.91 -30.55 -4.75
N PHE A 20 -4.06 -31.56 -4.89
CA PHE A 20 -2.95 -31.86 -3.97
C PHE A 20 -1.64 -32.03 -4.74
N ALA A 21 -0.55 -31.45 -4.22
CA ALA A 21 0.81 -31.84 -4.57
C ALA A 21 1.31 -32.95 -3.62
N PRO A 22 1.98 -34.04 -4.07
CA PRO A 22 2.33 -34.31 -5.45
C PRO A 22 1.14 -34.77 -6.29
N TRP A 23 0.34 -35.79 -5.92
CA TRP A 23 -0.76 -36.24 -6.81
C TRP A 23 -1.87 -37.00 -6.06
N LEU A 24 -3.06 -36.41 -6.03
CA LEU A 24 -4.35 -37.13 -6.07
C LEU A 24 -5.31 -36.24 -6.85
N TYR A 25 -5.58 -36.63 -8.09
CA TYR A 25 -6.57 -36.01 -8.95
C TYR A 25 -7.78 -36.93 -9.03
N LEU A 26 -8.92 -36.45 -8.55
CA LEU A 26 -10.20 -37.12 -8.67
C LEU A 26 -11.10 -36.21 -9.51
N ASP A 27 -11.08 -36.43 -10.83
CA ASP A 27 -12.00 -35.78 -11.75
C ASP A 27 -13.24 -36.68 -11.95
N ASP A 28 -14.41 -36.06 -12.15
CA ASP A 28 -15.69 -36.73 -12.39
C ASP A 28 -16.22 -37.67 -11.28
N VAL A 29 -16.03 -37.29 -10.01
CA VAL A 29 -16.71 -37.97 -8.89
C VAL A 29 -18.17 -37.50 -8.79
N THR A 30 -19.11 -38.24 -9.38
CA THR A 30 -20.54 -38.16 -9.04
C THR A 30 -20.79 -38.99 -7.78
N ALA A 31 -20.77 -38.35 -6.61
CA ALA A 31 -21.02 -39.03 -5.34
C ALA A 31 -22.20 -38.40 -4.59
N GLN A 32 -23.14 -39.25 -4.17
CA GLN A 32 -24.20 -38.87 -3.22
C GLN A 32 -23.61 -38.57 -1.83
N GLU A 33 -22.45 -39.15 -1.51
CA GLU A 33 -21.61 -38.86 -0.34
C GLU A 33 -20.16 -39.25 -0.66
N ALA A 34 -19.19 -38.33 -0.51
CA ALA A 34 -17.77 -38.60 -0.65
C ALA A 34 -17.07 -38.47 0.70
N ASN A 35 -16.64 -39.60 1.25
CA ASN A 35 -15.86 -39.68 2.48
C ASN A 35 -14.38 -39.91 2.13
N ILE A 36 -13.55 -38.89 2.32
CA ILE A 36 -12.12 -38.93 1.97
C ILE A 36 -11.30 -39.07 3.25
N TYR A 37 -10.77 -40.26 3.47
CA TYR A 37 -9.81 -40.53 4.53
C TYR A 37 -8.40 -40.49 3.94
N TYR A 38 -7.68 -39.39 4.16
CA TYR A 38 -6.30 -39.22 3.70
C TYR A 38 -5.34 -39.20 4.88
N ILE A 39 -4.50 -40.23 4.99
CA ILE A 39 -3.38 -40.31 5.94
C ILE A 39 -2.13 -40.46 5.10
N SER A 40 -1.24 -39.47 5.13
CA SER A 40 -0.01 -39.45 4.34
C SER A 40 1.18 -39.08 5.20
N ASN A 41 2.28 -39.80 5.01
CA ASN A 41 3.58 -39.52 5.63
C ASN A 41 4.40 -38.49 4.82
N PHE A 42 3.83 -37.92 3.76
CA PHE A 42 4.52 -36.96 2.89
C PHE A 42 4.28 -35.52 3.35
N THR A 43 5.36 -34.74 3.44
CA THR A 43 5.29 -33.30 3.67
C THR A 43 4.95 -32.60 2.35
N ILE A 44 3.78 -31.99 2.27
CA ILE A 44 3.25 -31.34 1.06
C ILE A 44 3.63 -29.85 1.04
N VAL A 45 4.06 -29.36 -0.12
CA VAL A 45 4.50 -27.97 -0.36
C VAL A 45 3.56 -27.30 -1.39
N SER A 46 2.91 -26.22 -0.95
CA SER A 46 2.12 -25.17 -1.64
C SER A 46 1.02 -25.51 -2.67
N ASP A 47 0.00 -24.64 -2.72
CA ASP A 47 -1.12 -24.55 -3.68
C ASP A 47 -2.22 -25.62 -3.69
N SER A 48 -2.33 -26.42 -2.62
CA SER A 48 -3.46 -27.34 -2.46
C SER A 48 -4.77 -26.61 -2.11
N TYR A 49 -5.84 -26.84 -2.87
CA TYR A 49 -7.19 -26.31 -2.59
C TYR A 49 -8.30 -27.31 -2.97
N ILE A 50 -9.46 -27.15 -2.34
CA ILE A 50 -10.66 -27.94 -2.64
C ILE A 50 -11.67 -27.04 -3.34
N LYS A 51 -12.06 -27.42 -4.56
CA LYS A 51 -13.07 -26.73 -5.35
C LYS A 51 -14.34 -27.55 -5.45
N PHE A 52 -15.49 -26.94 -5.17
CA PHE A 52 -16.74 -27.68 -5.04
C PHE A 52 -17.96 -26.89 -5.56
N GLN A 53 -18.95 -27.61 -6.10
CA GLN A 53 -20.16 -27.05 -6.74
C GLN A 53 -21.46 -27.73 -6.23
N ASN A 54 -22.44 -26.91 -5.83
CA ASN A 54 -23.76 -27.37 -5.35
C ASN A 54 -23.68 -28.39 -4.20
N CYS A 55 -22.85 -28.09 -3.20
CA CYS A 55 -22.51 -28.99 -2.10
C CYS A 55 -23.16 -28.66 -0.76
N ARG A 56 -23.33 -29.72 0.04
CA ARG A 56 -23.36 -29.67 1.50
C ARG A 56 -22.03 -30.21 2.02
N ILE A 57 -21.31 -29.39 2.78
CA ILE A 57 -20.04 -29.79 3.40
C ILE A 57 -20.22 -29.82 4.91
N ASN A 58 -19.83 -30.94 5.52
CA ASN A 58 -19.75 -31.11 6.96
C ASN A 58 -18.30 -31.43 7.35
N ILE A 59 -17.63 -30.50 8.05
CA ILE A 59 -16.25 -30.69 8.51
C ILE A 59 -16.26 -30.72 10.05
N THR A 60 -16.00 -31.89 10.61
CA THR A 60 -16.06 -32.11 12.06
C THR A 60 -14.77 -31.71 12.78
N LYS A 61 -13.62 -31.90 12.14
CA LYS A 61 -12.31 -31.46 12.63
C LYS A 61 -11.32 -31.41 11.48
N VAL A 62 -10.51 -30.35 11.44
CA VAL A 62 -9.32 -30.26 10.60
C VAL A 62 -8.19 -29.72 11.46
N SER A 63 -6.95 -30.19 11.27
CA SER A 63 -5.81 -29.74 12.09
C SER A 63 -4.86 -28.75 11.40
N SER A 64 -5.15 -28.31 10.17
CA SER A 64 -4.25 -27.40 9.41
C SER A 64 -4.95 -26.62 8.29
N LEU A 65 -4.26 -25.62 7.75
CA LEU A 65 -4.79 -24.61 6.82
C LEU A 65 -5.13 -25.20 5.45
N ILE A 66 -6.38 -25.00 5.00
CA ILE A 66 -6.88 -25.40 3.69
C ILE A 66 -7.43 -24.15 2.99
N LYS A 67 -7.28 -24.07 1.67
CA LYS A 67 -8.04 -23.13 0.85
C LYS A 67 -9.27 -23.84 0.28
N LEU A 68 -10.46 -23.31 0.56
CA LEU A 68 -11.73 -23.84 0.07
C LEU A 68 -12.32 -22.86 -0.94
N GLN A 69 -12.69 -23.33 -2.13
CA GLN A 69 -13.31 -22.50 -3.17
C GLN A 69 -14.65 -23.11 -3.60
N ARG A 70 -15.72 -22.33 -3.52
CA ARG A 70 -17.04 -22.71 -3.99
C ARG A 70 -17.44 -21.86 -5.18
N ILE A 71 -17.89 -22.50 -6.27
CA ILE A 71 -18.16 -21.79 -7.55
C ILE A 71 -19.66 -21.54 -7.81
N HIS A 72 -20.59 -22.06 -6.98
CA HIS A 72 -22.05 -21.92 -7.15
C HIS A 72 -22.83 -22.05 -5.81
N ASP A 73 -24.17 -21.96 -5.88
CA ASP A 73 -25.14 -22.04 -4.77
C ASP A 73 -24.94 -23.17 -3.75
N GLY A 74 -25.39 -22.94 -2.50
CA GLY A 74 -25.00 -23.82 -1.41
C GLY A 74 -25.40 -23.60 0.04
N THR A 75 -25.11 -24.64 0.84
CA THR A 75 -25.12 -24.55 2.31
C THR A 75 -23.85 -25.15 2.90
N LEU A 76 -23.26 -24.45 3.87
CA LEU A 76 -22.15 -24.89 4.70
C LEU A 76 -22.64 -25.03 6.14
N THR A 77 -22.60 -26.24 6.72
CA THR A 77 -23.27 -26.52 8.00
C THR A 77 -22.34 -26.79 9.19
N GLN A 78 -21.03 -26.94 9.05
CA GLN A 78 -20.13 -27.11 10.21
C GLN A 78 -18.66 -26.92 9.83
N ILE A 79 -17.92 -26.03 10.53
CA ILE A 79 -16.47 -25.82 10.36
C ILE A 79 -15.81 -25.65 11.74
N GLY A 80 -15.48 -26.78 12.37
CA GLY A 80 -14.52 -26.80 13.49
C GLY A 80 -13.08 -26.78 12.95
N ILE A 81 -12.68 -25.72 12.24
CA ILE A 81 -11.38 -25.66 11.55
C ILE A 81 -10.52 -24.50 12.09
N PRO A 82 -9.22 -24.72 12.41
CA PRO A 82 -8.22 -23.66 12.61
C PRO A 82 -8.01 -22.87 11.29
N PRO A 83 -7.16 -21.83 11.17
CA PRO A 83 -7.37 -20.76 10.18
C PRO A 83 -7.54 -21.28 8.73
N VAL A 84 -8.72 -21.11 8.16
CA VAL A 84 -9.07 -21.45 6.77
C VAL A 84 -9.26 -20.17 5.97
N ASN A 85 -8.82 -20.19 4.71
CA ASN A 85 -9.18 -19.20 3.71
C ASN A 85 -10.32 -19.79 2.86
N ILE A 86 -11.50 -19.20 2.91
CA ILE A 86 -12.65 -19.66 2.11
C ILE A 86 -13.02 -18.61 1.08
N GLU A 87 -13.38 -19.05 -0.11
CA GLU A 87 -13.89 -18.24 -1.20
C GLU A 87 -15.25 -18.78 -1.63
N PHE A 88 -16.29 -17.94 -1.57
CA PHE A 88 -17.67 -18.29 -1.94
C PHE A 88 -18.17 -17.44 -3.11
N SER A 89 -18.69 -18.10 -4.15
CA SER A 89 -19.58 -17.49 -5.15
C SER A 89 -20.98 -18.16 -5.16
N GLY A 90 -21.98 -17.42 -5.63
CA GLY A 90 -23.39 -17.85 -5.69
C GLY A 90 -24.19 -17.63 -4.41
N LYS A 91 -25.42 -18.16 -4.34
CA LYS A 91 -26.28 -18.06 -3.14
C LYS A 91 -25.82 -19.02 -2.04
N ASN A 92 -25.34 -18.50 -0.91
CA ASN A 92 -24.73 -19.30 0.13
C ASN A 92 -25.38 -19.11 1.52
N HIS A 93 -25.48 -20.21 2.27
CA HIS A 93 -25.91 -20.19 3.67
C HIS A 93 -24.84 -20.82 4.56
N ILE A 94 -24.27 -20.04 5.48
CA ILE A 94 -23.30 -20.50 6.48
C ILE A 94 -24.06 -20.67 7.80
N LYS A 95 -24.32 -21.92 8.22
CA LYS A 95 -25.30 -22.21 9.26
C LYS A 95 -24.74 -22.41 10.67
N GLU A 96 -23.47 -22.78 10.91
CA GLU A 96 -23.04 -23.20 12.26
C GLU A 96 -21.53 -23.18 12.55
N TYR A 97 -21.19 -23.02 13.84
CA TYR A 97 -19.86 -23.02 14.51
C TYR A 97 -18.65 -22.93 13.60
N SER A 98 -18.19 -21.70 13.32
CA SER A 98 -17.02 -21.46 12.49
C SER A 98 -16.27 -20.21 12.96
N LYS A 99 -14.97 -20.33 13.23
CA LYS A 99 -14.05 -19.19 13.34
C LYS A 99 -13.26 -19.10 12.03
N PHE A 100 -13.63 -18.17 11.17
CA PHE A 100 -12.90 -17.95 9.93
C PHE A 100 -11.74 -16.99 10.18
N ASN A 101 -10.54 -17.40 9.79
CA ASN A 101 -9.45 -16.45 9.76
C ASN A 101 -9.57 -15.52 8.55
N ASN A 102 -9.88 -16.07 7.37
CA ASN A 102 -10.13 -15.27 6.17
C ASN A 102 -11.35 -15.81 5.39
N LEU A 103 -12.34 -14.95 5.19
CA LEU A 103 -13.55 -15.23 4.42
C LEU A 103 -13.59 -14.28 3.23
N ASN A 104 -13.52 -14.83 2.02
CA ASN A 104 -13.67 -14.12 0.77
C ASN A 104 -15.05 -14.44 0.18
N ILE A 105 -15.82 -13.40 -0.11
CA ILE A 105 -17.15 -13.50 -0.72
C ILE A 105 -17.06 -12.78 -2.06
N SER A 106 -17.10 -13.55 -3.14
CA SER A 106 -16.92 -13.00 -4.48
C SER A 106 -18.24 -12.63 -5.16
N GLU A 107 -19.28 -13.46 -5.05
CA GLU A 107 -20.56 -13.22 -5.74
C GLU A 107 -21.76 -13.84 -5.02
N GLY A 108 -22.94 -13.27 -5.26
CA GLY A 108 -24.24 -13.83 -4.84
C GLY A 108 -24.66 -13.51 -3.40
N PRO A 109 -25.94 -13.72 -3.04
CA PRO A 109 -26.46 -13.43 -1.70
C PRO A 109 -25.97 -14.46 -0.69
N ILE A 110 -25.36 -14.00 0.40
CA ILE A 110 -24.87 -14.84 1.50
C ILE A 110 -25.64 -14.56 2.79
N THR A 111 -25.98 -15.62 3.52
CA THR A 111 -26.52 -15.56 4.89
C THR A 111 -25.50 -16.15 5.86
N ILE A 112 -25.10 -15.39 6.87
CA ILE A 112 -24.17 -15.82 7.93
C ILE A 112 -24.96 -16.02 9.23
N SER A 113 -24.85 -17.20 9.86
CA SER A 113 -25.57 -17.50 11.09
C SER A 113 -24.97 -16.86 12.35
N PRO A 114 -25.73 -16.81 13.46
CA PRO A 114 -25.28 -16.24 14.74
C PRO A 114 -24.02 -16.81 15.38
N ASN A 115 -23.62 -18.02 15.00
CA ASN A 115 -22.52 -18.74 15.64
C ASN A 115 -21.23 -18.73 14.81
N VAL A 116 -21.12 -17.79 13.87
CA VAL A 116 -19.96 -17.60 13.01
C VAL A 116 -19.20 -16.36 13.46
N SER A 117 -17.87 -16.44 13.55
CA SER A 117 -16.98 -15.28 13.73
C SER A 117 -15.95 -15.24 12.61
N VAL A 118 -15.61 -14.03 12.15
CA VAL A 118 -14.72 -13.79 11.01
C VAL A 118 -13.67 -12.76 11.42
N ASN A 119 -12.38 -13.13 11.35
CA ASN A 119 -11.30 -12.19 11.62
C ASN A 119 -11.00 -11.30 10.42
N TRP A 120 -10.97 -11.85 9.21
CA TRP A 120 -10.72 -11.10 7.97
C TRP A 120 -11.84 -11.39 6.96
N LEU A 121 -12.58 -10.37 6.55
CA LEU A 121 -13.61 -10.47 5.52
C LEU A 121 -13.18 -9.67 4.29
N HIS A 122 -13.24 -10.28 3.11
CA HIS A 122 -13.12 -9.60 1.82
C HIS A 122 -14.43 -9.77 1.03
N LEU A 123 -15.05 -8.68 0.60
CA LEU A 123 -16.40 -8.68 0.00
C LEU A 123 -16.42 -8.04 -1.39
N PHE A 124 -16.89 -8.78 -2.39
CA PHE A 124 -17.23 -8.35 -3.76
C PHE A 124 -18.70 -8.66 -4.12
N GLY A 125 -19.54 -8.97 -3.12
CA GLY A 125 -20.90 -9.48 -3.31
C GLY A 125 -21.86 -9.06 -2.19
N ASN A 126 -23.02 -9.73 -2.09
CA ASN A 126 -24.09 -9.28 -1.18
C ASN A 126 -24.20 -10.18 0.06
N ILE A 127 -24.14 -9.59 1.25
CA ILE A 127 -24.48 -10.24 2.52
C ILE A 127 -25.89 -9.80 2.92
N THR A 128 -26.81 -10.76 2.97
CA THR A 128 -28.24 -10.53 3.21
C THR A 128 -28.67 -10.70 4.65
N ALA A 129 -27.86 -11.39 5.46
CA ALA A 129 -28.02 -11.45 6.90
C ALA A 129 -26.68 -11.67 7.57
N LEU A 130 -26.47 -10.92 8.65
CA LEU A 130 -25.26 -10.96 9.46
C LEU A 130 -25.64 -10.95 10.94
N ALA A 131 -24.87 -11.57 11.82
CA ALA A 131 -25.19 -11.68 13.24
C ALA A 131 -24.35 -10.75 14.10
N ASP A 132 -24.80 -10.47 15.33
CA ASP A 132 -24.19 -9.45 16.20
C ASP A 132 -22.76 -9.80 16.65
N TYR A 133 -22.43 -11.09 16.67
CA TYR A 133 -21.13 -11.60 17.08
C TYR A 133 -20.23 -12.00 15.90
N THR A 134 -20.61 -11.62 14.67
CA THR A 134 -19.85 -12.01 13.47
C THR A 134 -18.44 -11.43 13.44
N PHE A 135 -18.24 -10.24 14.00
CA PHE A 135 -16.94 -9.60 14.08
C PHE A 135 -16.57 -9.31 15.54
N ASN A 136 -15.28 -9.37 15.83
CA ASN A 136 -14.69 -8.92 17.10
C ASN A 136 -13.88 -7.63 16.89
N GLU A 137 -13.41 -7.03 17.98
CA GLU A 137 -12.67 -5.76 17.94
C GLU A 137 -11.35 -5.85 17.17
N ASP A 138 -10.75 -7.03 17.05
CA ASP A 138 -9.53 -7.27 16.26
C ASP A 138 -9.80 -7.56 14.77
N SER A 139 -11.08 -7.61 14.36
CA SER A 139 -11.45 -8.02 13.01
C SER A 139 -11.15 -6.94 11.97
N SER A 140 -10.86 -7.37 10.75
CA SER A 140 -10.60 -6.53 9.59
C SER A 140 -11.59 -6.85 8.48
N VAL A 141 -12.22 -5.84 7.91
CA VAL A 141 -13.21 -5.97 6.84
C VAL A 141 -12.74 -5.14 5.66
N SER A 142 -12.62 -5.74 4.48
CA SER A 142 -12.32 -5.07 3.21
C SER A 142 -13.50 -5.24 2.26
N ILE A 143 -14.08 -4.13 1.83
CA ILE A 143 -15.24 -4.12 0.95
C ILE A 143 -14.84 -3.52 -0.39
N TYR A 144 -14.93 -4.34 -1.42
CA TYR A 144 -14.64 -3.99 -2.81
C TYR A 144 -15.91 -3.71 -3.61
N SER A 145 -17.04 -4.31 -3.25
CA SER A 145 -18.37 -3.95 -3.78
C SER A 145 -19.43 -4.78 -3.07
N GLY A 146 -20.66 -4.26 -3.04
CA GLY A 146 -21.85 -5.01 -2.66
C GLY A 146 -22.58 -4.49 -1.43
N GLN A 147 -23.61 -5.23 -1.04
CA GLN A 147 -24.57 -4.79 -0.02
C GLN A 147 -24.43 -5.63 1.25
N ILE A 148 -24.46 -4.99 2.43
CA ILE A 148 -24.58 -5.68 3.72
C ILE A 148 -25.88 -5.23 4.37
N ASN A 149 -26.81 -6.17 4.49
CA ASN A 149 -28.14 -5.92 5.01
C ASN A 149 -28.37 -6.72 6.29
N SER A 150 -29.08 -6.09 7.23
CA SER A 150 -29.60 -6.74 8.42
C SER A 150 -31.08 -6.41 8.61
N SER A 151 -31.85 -7.40 9.08
CA SER A 151 -33.26 -7.20 9.42
C SER A 151 -33.46 -6.37 10.70
N VAL A 152 -32.41 -6.23 11.51
CA VAL A 152 -32.40 -5.43 12.75
C VAL A 152 -31.15 -4.54 12.79
N PRO A 153 -31.16 -3.37 13.43
CA PRO A 153 -29.96 -2.53 13.58
C PRO A 153 -28.81 -3.27 14.26
N LYS A 154 -27.60 -3.20 13.69
CA LYS A 154 -26.38 -3.81 14.23
C LYS A 154 -25.22 -2.85 14.18
N THR A 155 -24.38 -2.88 15.22
CA THR A 155 -23.15 -2.09 15.29
C THR A 155 -21.96 -3.00 15.56
N PHE A 156 -20.93 -2.91 14.71
CA PHE A 156 -19.72 -3.72 14.84
C PHE A 156 -18.52 -2.83 15.14
N LYS A 157 -17.90 -3.06 16.31
CA LYS A 157 -16.58 -2.52 16.62
C LYS A 157 -15.53 -3.44 16.02
N ILE A 158 -14.68 -2.90 15.17
CA ILE A 158 -13.67 -3.66 14.43
C ILE A 158 -12.35 -2.89 14.36
N LYS A 159 -11.26 -3.57 14.03
CA LYS A 159 -9.94 -2.94 13.97
C LYS A 159 -9.75 -2.16 12.68
N ASN A 160 -10.10 -2.75 11.56
CA ASN A 160 -9.89 -2.15 10.24
C ASN A 160 -11.15 -2.28 9.40
N LEU A 161 -11.59 -1.17 8.80
CA LEU A 161 -12.54 -1.17 7.70
C LEU A 161 -11.85 -0.55 6.49
N SER A 162 -11.66 -1.33 5.44
CA SER A 162 -11.10 -0.86 4.17
C SER A 162 -12.19 -0.85 3.10
N VAL A 163 -12.28 0.25 2.36
CA VAL A 163 -13.23 0.38 1.24
C VAL A 163 -12.48 0.72 -0.04
N VAL A 164 -12.67 -0.11 -1.06
CA VAL A 164 -11.80 -0.17 -2.26
C VAL A 164 -12.54 0.28 -3.52
N ASN A 165 -13.77 -0.18 -3.76
CA ASN A 165 -14.60 0.14 -4.94
C ASN A 165 -16.09 0.19 -4.51
N THR A 166 -16.89 1.04 -5.15
CA THR A 166 -17.75 1.97 -4.39
C THR A 166 -19.25 1.81 -4.53
N ASP A 167 -19.69 0.59 -4.80
CA ASP A 167 -21.10 0.23 -4.68
C ASP A 167 -21.38 -0.35 -3.29
N LEU A 168 -21.04 0.39 -2.23
CA LEU A 168 -21.32 -0.02 -0.86
C LEU A 168 -22.74 0.42 -0.45
N SER A 169 -23.57 -0.55 -0.05
CA SER A 169 -24.85 -0.26 0.59
C SER A 169 -24.93 -0.98 1.93
N LEU A 170 -25.00 -0.22 3.01
CA LEU A 170 -25.21 -0.73 4.36
C LEU A 170 -26.64 -0.43 4.81
N THR A 171 -27.44 -1.46 5.06
CA THR A 171 -28.81 -1.30 5.59
C THR A 171 -28.89 -1.89 6.99
N ASN A 172 -29.24 -1.05 7.99
CA ASN A 172 -29.29 -1.43 9.40
C ASN A 172 -27.97 -2.01 9.96
N VAL A 173 -26.84 -1.65 9.36
CA VAL A 173 -25.51 -2.08 9.78
C VAL A 173 -24.61 -0.87 9.88
N THR A 174 -23.95 -0.71 11.02
CA THR A 174 -22.99 0.36 11.30
C THR A 174 -21.66 -0.27 11.68
N PHE A 175 -20.58 0.14 11.03
CA PHE A 175 -19.23 -0.20 11.45
C PHE A 175 -18.63 0.97 12.24
N VAL A 176 -17.97 0.65 13.36
CA VAL A 176 -17.17 1.59 14.15
C VAL A 176 -15.74 1.05 14.15
N PRO A 177 -14.97 1.34 13.09
CA PRO A 177 -13.61 0.85 12.97
C PRO A 177 -12.64 1.67 13.82
N GLU A 178 -11.59 1.03 14.36
CA GLU A 178 -10.43 1.76 14.87
C GLU A 178 -9.74 2.49 13.71
N ASN A 179 -9.47 1.78 12.61
CA ASN A 179 -8.85 2.32 11.40
C ASN A 179 -9.81 2.26 10.21
N PHE A 180 -10.13 3.41 9.62
CA PHE A 180 -10.88 3.49 8.37
C PHE A 180 -9.93 3.75 7.20
N VAL A 181 -9.83 2.81 6.26
CA VAL A 181 -8.87 2.83 5.15
C VAL A 181 -9.57 3.02 3.82
N ILE A 182 -9.21 4.08 3.11
CA ILE A 182 -9.71 4.40 1.78
C ILE A 182 -8.62 4.03 0.77
N SER A 183 -8.90 3.08 -0.12
CA SER A 183 -7.91 2.52 -1.05
C SER A 183 -8.44 2.36 -2.48
N GLY A 184 -9.29 3.30 -2.91
CA GLY A 184 -9.74 3.40 -4.30
C GLY A 184 -10.70 4.58 -4.50
N SER A 185 -11.35 4.63 -5.68
CA SER A 185 -12.14 5.78 -6.12
C SER A 185 -13.64 5.56 -5.92
N SER A 186 -14.27 6.45 -5.16
CA SER A 186 -15.68 6.54 -4.80
C SER A 186 -16.23 7.91 -5.12
N ASP A 187 -17.27 7.96 -5.93
CA ASP A 187 -17.96 9.22 -6.20
C ASP A 187 -18.81 9.67 -5.00
N ASN A 188 -19.27 8.77 -4.12
CA ASN A 188 -19.99 9.17 -2.90
C ASN A 188 -20.14 8.04 -1.86
N TYR A 189 -19.60 8.22 -0.67
CA TYR A 189 -20.00 7.47 0.53
C TYR A 189 -20.99 8.32 1.33
N GLU A 190 -22.30 8.07 1.19
CA GLU A 190 -23.35 8.70 2.00
C GLU A 190 -23.37 8.18 3.45
N HIS A 191 -22.20 7.85 4.00
CA HIS A 191 -22.07 7.22 5.30
C HIS A 191 -21.43 8.16 6.31
N ASN A 192 -21.94 8.08 7.54
CA ASN A 192 -21.35 8.72 8.69
C ASN A 192 -20.35 7.75 9.30
N ILE A 193 -19.07 8.11 9.30
CA ILE A 193 -18.00 7.29 9.84
C ILE A 193 -17.50 7.90 11.16
N SER A 194 -17.38 7.06 12.18
CA SER A 194 -16.68 7.38 13.43
C SER A 194 -15.55 6.37 13.57
N CYS A 195 -14.31 6.86 13.67
CA CYS A 195 -13.11 6.04 13.74
C CYS A 195 -11.98 6.76 14.46
N ARG A 196 -11.04 6.03 15.04
CA ARG A 196 -9.86 6.63 15.69
C ARG A 196 -8.86 7.18 14.67
N SER A 197 -8.61 6.43 13.60
CA SER A 197 -7.61 6.78 12.60
C SER A 197 -8.20 6.62 11.20
N ILE A 198 -8.02 7.61 10.34
CA ILE A 198 -8.38 7.53 8.92
C ILE A 198 -7.12 7.41 8.07
N VAL A 199 -7.13 6.52 7.08
CA VAL A 199 -6.02 6.27 6.16
C VAL A 199 -6.47 6.54 4.74
N ILE A 200 -5.82 7.48 4.07
CA ILE A 200 -6.10 7.91 2.70
C ILE A 200 -4.91 7.48 1.85
N ASN A 201 -5.11 6.51 0.96
CA ASN A 201 -4.05 6.00 0.08
C ASN A 201 -3.90 6.84 -1.19
N GLN A 202 -2.72 6.75 -1.81
CA GLN A 202 -2.28 7.58 -2.93
C GLN A 202 -3.20 7.57 -4.16
N ASP A 203 -3.99 6.51 -4.33
CA ASP A 203 -4.91 6.25 -5.43
C ASP A 203 -6.39 6.39 -5.04
N SER A 204 -6.66 6.98 -3.88
CA SER A 204 -8.02 7.13 -3.37
C SER A 204 -8.66 8.47 -3.74
N HIS A 205 -9.93 8.41 -4.15
CA HIS A 205 -10.77 9.60 -4.31
C HIS A 205 -12.09 9.28 -3.64
N ALA A 206 -12.51 10.06 -2.64
CA ALA A 206 -13.71 9.72 -1.89
C ALA A 206 -14.44 10.96 -1.40
N SER A 207 -15.76 10.82 -1.24
CA SER A 207 -16.62 11.80 -0.56
C SER A 207 -17.31 11.10 0.61
N LEU A 208 -17.37 11.73 1.78
CA LEU A 208 -18.07 11.25 2.98
C LEU A 208 -19.08 12.29 3.46
N ASN A 209 -20.21 11.83 4.03
CA ASN A 209 -21.13 12.76 4.69
C ASN A 209 -20.56 13.29 6.01
N SER A 210 -20.05 12.42 6.89
CA SER A 210 -19.38 12.89 8.11
C SER A 210 -18.23 11.99 8.55
N LEU A 211 -17.18 12.61 9.10
CA LEU A 211 -16.06 11.94 9.76
C LEU A 211 -15.94 12.47 11.20
N ASN A 212 -16.13 11.59 12.18
CA ASN A 212 -16.19 11.96 13.59
C ASN A 212 -15.17 11.16 14.44
N ASP A 213 -14.85 11.70 15.61
CA ASP A 213 -14.13 11.03 16.70
C ASP A 213 -12.72 10.51 16.36
N PHE A 214 -12.05 11.12 15.39
CA PHE A 214 -10.69 10.74 14.99
C PHE A 214 -9.60 11.52 15.74
N CYS A 215 -8.46 10.85 15.88
CA CYS A 215 -7.20 11.35 16.41
C CYS A 215 -6.12 11.42 15.34
N ASP A 216 -6.14 10.52 14.36
CA ASP A 216 -5.05 10.41 13.38
C ASP A 216 -5.60 10.46 11.96
N ILE A 217 -4.94 11.24 11.10
CA ILE A 217 -5.17 11.28 9.66
C ILE A 217 -3.88 10.81 9.00
N ILE A 218 -3.92 9.73 8.25
CA ILE A 218 -2.74 9.15 7.61
C ILE A 218 -2.89 9.28 6.10
N PHE A 219 -2.06 10.12 5.49
CA PHE A 219 -1.96 10.30 4.05
C PHE A 219 -0.77 9.49 3.53
N ASN A 220 -1.04 8.36 2.89
CA ASN A 220 -0.03 7.68 2.08
C ASN A 220 -0.03 8.35 0.71
N TYR A 221 0.99 9.14 0.41
CA TYR A 221 1.01 9.97 -0.79
C TYR A 221 2.22 9.69 -1.68
N SER A 222 2.01 9.89 -2.99
CA SER A 222 3.07 10.16 -3.95
C SER A 222 2.85 11.54 -4.57
N ILE A 223 3.92 12.25 -4.90
CA ILE A 223 3.81 13.50 -5.66
C ILE A 223 3.12 13.27 -7.02
N TYR A 224 3.34 12.12 -7.65
CA TYR A 224 2.71 11.80 -8.94
C TYR A 224 1.24 11.40 -8.81
N GLN A 225 0.85 10.91 -7.63
CA GLN A 225 -0.47 10.36 -7.39
C GLN A 225 -0.80 10.55 -5.91
N THR A 226 -1.71 11.46 -5.61
CA THR A 226 -2.12 11.77 -4.25
C THR A 226 -3.61 11.52 -4.09
N GLY A 227 -3.98 10.85 -3.00
CA GLY A 227 -5.37 10.62 -2.68
C GLY A 227 -6.07 11.89 -2.22
N TYR A 228 -7.38 11.95 -2.43
CA TYR A 228 -8.24 13.07 -2.05
C TYR A 228 -9.48 12.59 -1.32
N LEU A 229 -9.74 13.15 -0.15
CA LEU A 229 -10.96 12.93 0.61
C LEU A 229 -11.76 14.22 0.77
N PHE A 230 -12.99 14.21 0.32
CA PHE A 230 -13.97 15.24 0.65
C PHE A 230 -14.89 14.76 1.78
N VAL A 231 -15.19 15.63 2.75
CA VAL A 231 -16.10 15.32 3.87
C VAL A 231 -17.03 16.49 4.10
N HIS A 232 -18.35 16.32 4.08
CA HIS A 232 -19.24 17.46 4.36
C HIS A 232 -19.06 18.00 5.79
N ASN A 233 -18.92 17.13 6.79
CA ASN A 233 -18.70 17.53 8.17
C ASN A 233 -17.60 16.69 8.85
N ILE A 234 -16.53 17.35 9.30
CA ILE A 234 -15.44 16.73 10.04
C ILE A 234 -15.37 17.29 11.46
N THR A 235 -15.40 16.39 12.45
CA THR A 235 -15.33 16.73 13.88
C THR A 235 -14.29 15.86 14.58
N GLN A 236 -13.30 16.50 15.22
CA GLN A 236 -12.26 15.79 15.97
C GLN A 236 -12.82 15.11 17.23
N SER A 237 -12.12 14.09 17.73
CA SER A 237 -12.39 13.52 19.06
C SER A 237 -12.14 14.54 20.18
N SER A 238 -12.90 14.42 21.27
CA SER A 238 -12.64 15.15 22.51
C SER A 238 -11.48 14.57 23.33
N GLU A 239 -10.99 13.39 22.97
CA GLU A 239 -10.01 12.63 23.78
C GLU A 239 -8.55 12.87 23.36
N CYS A 240 -8.31 13.52 22.22
CA CYS A 240 -6.98 13.65 21.63
C CYS A 240 -6.86 14.90 20.76
N ASN A 241 -5.61 15.31 20.52
CA ASN A 241 -5.29 16.26 19.45
C ASN A 241 -5.16 15.49 18.13
N VAL A 242 -5.55 16.13 17.04
CA VAL A 242 -5.44 15.52 15.72
C VAL A 242 -3.99 15.55 15.25
N THR A 243 -3.48 14.43 14.76
CA THR A 243 -2.17 14.33 14.10
C THR A 243 -2.34 13.87 12.65
N ALA A 244 -1.82 14.66 11.71
CA ALA A 244 -1.74 14.32 10.29
C ALA A 244 -0.37 13.73 9.95
N HIS A 245 -0.35 12.46 9.55
CA HIS A 245 0.84 11.74 9.10
C HIS A 245 0.90 11.74 7.57
N PHE A 246 1.93 12.35 7.00
CA PHE A 246 2.22 12.36 5.58
C PHE A 246 3.35 11.38 5.28
N ILE A 247 2.99 10.21 4.76
CA ILE A 247 3.90 9.10 4.53
C ILE A 247 4.15 8.95 3.02
N ASN A 248 5.40 9.14 2.61
CA ASN A 248 5.84 8.96 1.23
C ASN A 248 6.73 7.72 1.09
N ASN A 249 6.16 6.66 0.52
CA ASN A 249 6.86 5.39 0.30
C ASN A 249 7.13 5.11 -1.18
N ASP A 250 6.77 6.03 -2.09
CA ASP A 250 6.96 5.83 -3.52
C ASP A 250 8.37 6.21 -3.95
N ILE A 251 9.15 5.20 -4.37
CA ILE A 251 10.53 5.38 -4.82
C ILE A 251 10.68 6.29 -6.03
N ARG A 252 9.63 6.45 -6.84
CA ARG A 252 9.65 7.34 -8.01
C ARG A 252 9.82 8.80 -7.62
N ASP A 253 9.37 9.16 -6.43
CA ASP A 253 9.46 10.53 -5.93
C ASP A 253 10.91 10.92 -5.58
N GLN A 254 11.84 9.96 -5.47
CA GLN A 254 13.27 10.23 -5.24
C GLN A 254 13.91 11.15 -6.31
N VAL A 255 13.39 11.16 -7.54
CA VAL A 255 14.07 11.76 -8.71
C VAL A 255 13.82 13.28 -8.82
N PHE A 256 12.99 13.88 -7.97
CA PHE A 256 12.63 15.28 -8.11
C PHE A 256 13.62 16.25 -7.45
N TYR A 257 14.00 17.29 -8.21
CA TYR A 257 14.92 18.34 -7.78
C TYR A 257 14.18 19.54 -7.16
N ASN A 258 14.80 20.14 -6.14
CA ASN A 258 14.26 21.26 -5.34
C ASN A 258 13.85 22.51 -6.15
N ASP A 259 14.40 22.69 -7.36
CA ASP A 259 14.26 23.92 -8.15
C ASP A 259 12.97 23.97 -9.00
N VAL A 260 12.08 22.98 -8.90
CA VAL A 260 10.87 22.86 -9.76
C VAL A 260 9.56 23.16 -8.99
N TRP A 261 9.63 23.40 -7.68
CA TRP A 261 8.46 23.37 -6.79
C TRP A 261 7.97 24.76 -6.35
N ASP A 262 8.24 25.81 -7.12
CA ASP A 262 7.69 27.13 -6.79
C ASP A 262 6.16 27.07 -6.85
N ASN A 263 5.50 27.38 -5.73
CA ASN A 263 4.04 27.31 -5.55
C ASN A 263 3.43 25.89 -5.53
N PHE A 264 4.18 24.87 -5.12
CA PHE A 264 3.60 23.54 -4.90
C PHE A 264 2.54 23.54 -3.78
N SER A 265 1.33 23.07 -4.13
CA SER A 265 0.23 22.83 -3.21
C SER A 265 -0.66 21.72 -3.75
N ILE A 266 -0.90 20.69 -2.94
CA ILE A 266 -1.84 19.60 -3.24
C ILE A 266 -2.83 19.50 -2.08
N ASP A 267 -4.13 19.60 -2.38
CA ASP A 267 -5.19 19.38 -1.40
C ASP A 267 -5.41 17.87 -1.22
N VAL A 268 -5.43 17.40 0.02
CA VAL A 268 -5.55 15.96 0.34
C VAL A 268 -6.82 15.63 1.10
N LEU A 269 -7.36 16.60 1.84
CA LEU A 269 -8.63 16.48 2.54
C LEU A 269 -9.33 17.83 2.52
N CYS A 270 -10.59 17.90 2.09
CA CYS A 270 -11.39 19.13 2.14
C CYS A 270 -12.73 18.89 2.84
N SER A 271 -13.27 19.92 3.48
CA SER A 271 -14.56 19.85 4.15
C SER A 271 -15.37 21.14 4.09
N ASP A 272 -16.70 21.02 4.04
CA ASP A 272 -17.60 22.17 4.15
C ASP A 272 -17.67 22.68 5.60
N ILE A 273 -17.72 21.77 6.58
CA ILE A 273 -17.74 22.09 8.02
C ILE A 273 -16.51 21.45 8.68
N PHE A 274 -15.52 22.28 9.00
CA PHE A 274 -14.25 21.85 9.57
C PHE A 274 -14.12 22.19 11.06
N ASN A 275 -14.58 21.28 11.93
CA ASN A 275 -14.53 21.43 13.38
C ASN A 275 -13.31 20.72 13.96
N VAL A 276 -12.12 21.15 13.56
CA VAL A 276 -10.83 20.70 14.11
C VAL A 276 -10.03 21.93 14.52
N HIS A 277 -9.66 22.01 15.80
CA HIS A 277 -9.04 23.20 16.37
C HIS A 277 -7.54 23.27 16.09
N TYR A 278 -6.87 22.12 16.17
CA TYR A 278 -5.42 22.03 16.05
C TYR A 278 -5.02 20.70 15.43
N ILE A 279 -4.09 20.74 14.48
CA ILE A 279 -3.56 19.57 13.78
C ILE A 279 -2.04 19.63 13.81
N ASP A 280 -1.41 18.65 14.44
CA ASP A 280 0.03 18.42 14.31
C ASP A 280 0.34 17.71 13.00
N ALA A 281 1.46 18.03 12.34
CA ALA A 281 1.87 17.37 11.10
C ALA A 281 3.18 16.61 11.27
N ILE A 282 3.20 15.36 10.82
CA ILE A 282 4.38 14.49 10.80
C ILE A 282 4.65 14.05 9.38
N PHE A 283 5.85 14.32 8.88
CA PHE A 283 6.28 13.92 7.54
C PHE A 283 7.33 12.80 7.64
N SER A 284 7.14 11.75 6.86
CA SER A 284 8.11 10.65 6.74
C SER A 284 8.29 10.23 5.27
N SER A 285 9.54 10.05 4.86
CA SER A 285 9.89 9.48 3.55
C SER A 285 11.15 8.62 3.67
N PHE A 286 11.10 7.41 3.11
CA PHE A 286 12.26 6.52 3.08
C PHE A 286 13.34 6.96 2.08
N HIS A 287 12.98 7.72 1.05
CA HIS A 287 13.88 8.03 -0.07
C HIS A 287 14.50 9.42 0.01
N TRP A 288 13.83 10.36 0.68
CA TRP A 288 14.38 11.70 0.85
C TRP A 288 15.11 11.92 2.18
N ASN A 289 15.15 10.91 3.06
CA ASN A 289 15.81 10.97 4.36
C ASN A 289 15.36 12.18 5.23
N PHE A 290 14.12 12.62 5.07
CA PHE A 290 13.53 13.66 5.89
C PHE A 290 12.65 13.06 7.00
N ASN A 291 12.80 13.62 8.20
CA ASN A 291 11.85 13.56 9.30
C ASN A 291 11.16 14.92 9.43
N SER A 292 10.07 15.05 10.19
CA SER A 292 9.25 16.27 10.26
C SER A 292 10.04 17.61 10.33
N SER A 293 11.20 17.64 10.99
CA SER A 293 12.07 18.82 11.10
C SER A 293 12.96 19.11 9.87
N THR A 294 13.23 18.11 9.02
CA THR A 294 14.03 18.23 7.78
C THR A 294 13.19 18.16 6.52
N SER A 295 11.86 17.98 6.66
CA SER A 295 10.92 17.95 5.54
C SER A 295 10.97 19.22 4.68
N TYR A 296 10.89 19.04 3.37
CA TYR A 296 10.73 20.10 2.37
C TYR A 296 9.27 20.50 2.18
N PHE A 297 8.37 19.69 2.72
CA PHE A 297 6.93 19.94 2.70
C PHE A 297 6.45 20.32 4.09
N ASP A 298 5.41 21.14 4.10
CA ASP A 298 4.64 21.46 5.28
C ASP A 298 3.16 21.17 5.04
N MET A 299 2.40 21.16 6.13
CA MET A 299 0.96 21.12 6.07
C MET A 299 0.41 22.54 6.13
N SER A 300 -0.54 22.85 5.27
CA SER A 300 -1.28 24.10 5.29
C SER A 300 -2.76 23.81 5.38
N ILE A 301 -3.48 24.56 6.22
CA ILE A 301 -4.94 24.56 6.25
C ILE A 301 -5.40 25.81 5.51
N GLN A 302 -6.11 25.64 4.41
CA GLN A 302 -6.50 26.72 3.49
C GLN A 302 -8.01 26.77 3.32
N ASN A 303 -8.58 27.97 3.30
CA ASN A 303 -9.97 28.18 2.93
C ASN A 303 -10.07 28.41 1.41
N LYS A 304 -10.76 27.52 0.70
CA LYS A 304 -10.95 27.55 -0.75
C LYS A 304 -12.44 27.44 -1.06
N SER A 305 -13.02 28.46 -1.68
CA SER A 305 -14.40 28.41 -2.23
C SER A 305 -15.44 27.80 -1.29
N SER A 306 -15.54 28.32 -0.06
CA SER A 306 -16.42 27.85 1.03
C SER A 306 -16.05 26.51 1.70
N GLN A 307 -14.90 25.93 1.38
CA GLN A 307 -14.36 24.72 2.00
C GLN A 307 -13.05 24.99 2.73
N THR A 308 -12.79 24.21 3.77
CA THR A 308 -11.50 24.18 4.46
C THR A 308 -10.74 22.93 4.04
N CYS A 309 -9.54 23.10 3.51
CA CYS A 309 -8.71 22.02 2.98
C CYS A 309 -7.40 21.89 3.76
N ILE A 310 -7.01 20.65 4.05
CA ILE A 310 -5.65 20.27 4.43
C ILE A 310 -4.88 20.04 3.13
N SER A 311 -3.77 20.74 2.98
CA SER A 311 -2.94 20.72 1.80
C SER A 311 -1.49 20.40 2.17
N ILE A 312 -0.83 19.60 1.35
CA ILE A 312 0.63 19.47 1.33
C ILE A 312 1.16 20.68 0.55
N VAL A 313 2.03 21.48 1.16
CA VAL A 313 2.64 22.64 0.52
C VAL A 313 4.15 22.57 0.61
N ARG A 314 4.86 23.27 -0.27
CA ARG A 314 6.31 23.47 -0.08
C ARG A 314 6.56 24.34 1.15
N ARG A 315 7.48 23.91 2.00
CA ARG A 315 7.96 24.72 3.12
C ARG A 315 8.76 25.92 2.58
N THR A 316 8.36 27.13 2.95
CA THR A 316 9.03 28.37 2.54
C THR A 316 10.31 28.62 3.32
N ASP A 317 10.32 28.22 4.59
CA ASP A 317 11.49 28.27 5.47
C ASP A 317 12.18 26.90 5.42
N THR A 318 12.91 26.61 4.34
CA THR A 318 13.77 25.43 4.34
C THR A 318 14.69 25.51 5.56
N PRO A 319 14.74 24.47 6.43
CA PRO A 319 15.83 24.36 7.39
C PRO A 319 17.12 24.52 6.58
N GLU A 320 18.06 25.37 7.04
CA GLU A 320 19.35 25.48 6.38
C GLU A 320 19.85 24.06 6.12
N ASN A 321 19.88 23.67 4.84
CA ASN A 321 20.43 22.39 4.44
C ASN A 321 21.82 22.30 5.10
N SER A 322 21.98 21.40 6.07
CA SER A 322 23.30 20.96 6.51
C SER A 322 24.07 20.33 5.35
N ASP A 323 23.37 20.02 4.25
CA ASP A 323 23.90 19.77 2.92
C ASP A 323 24.34 21.04 2.17
N LYS A 324 24.78 22.08 2.88
CA LYS A 324 26.01 22.76 2.46
C LYS A 324 27.14 21.73 2.53
N HIS A 325 27.14 20.77 1.61
CA HIS A 325 28.37 20.21 1.08
C HIS A 325 29.22 21.43 0.79
N SER A 326 30.27 21.62 1.59
CA SER A 326 31.16 22.78 1.55
C SER A 326 31.52 23.09 0.11
N SER A 327 30.74 23.96 -0.54
CA SER A 327 30.98 24.37 -1.92
C SER A 327 32.23 25.24 -1.98
N LYS A 328 32.69 25.73 -0.82
CA LYS A 328 34.04 26.27 -0.62
C LYS A 328 35.13 25.26 -0.98
N ASN A 329 34.99 23.99 -0.60
CA ASN A 329 36.00 22.98 -0.91
C ASN A 329 35.96 22.60 -2.40
N ILE A 330 34.78 22.44 -3.01
CA ILE A 330 34.68 22.11 -4.45
C ILE A 330 35.16 23.29 -5.32
N LYS A 331 34.75 24.53 -5.01
CA LYS A 331 35.25 25.72 -5.73
C LYS A 331 36.77 25.88 -5.58
N ASN A 332 37.33 25.64 -4.39
CA ASN A 332 38.78 25.67 -4.18
C ASN A 332 39.49 24.54 -4.95
N ILE A 333 38.93 23.33 -5.00
CA ILE A 333 39.49 22.21 -5.78
C ILE A 333 39.49 22.55 -7.28
N ILE A 334 38.42 23.14 -7.81
CA ILE A 334 38.34 23.57 -9.22
C ILE A 334 39.38 24.67 -9.50
N ILE A 335 39.48 25.69 -8.64
CA ILE A 335 40.46 26.78 -8.80
C ILE A 335 41.90 26.23 -8.76
N ILE A 336 42.22 25.36 -7.81
CA ILE A 336 43.55 24.74 -7.71
C ILE A 336 43.85 23.91 -8.96
N SER A 337 42.89 23.12 -9.44
CA SER A 337 43.05 22.29 -10.64
C SER A 337 43.32 23.12 -11.90
N VAL A 338 42.58 24.22 -12.10
CA VAL A 338 42.79 25.13 -13.22
C VAL A 338 44.15 25.84 -13.14
N CYS A 339 44.54 26.32 -11.96
CA CYS A 339 45.86 26.92 -11.76
C CYS A 339 47.00 25.93 -12.04
N LEU A 340 46.86 24.68 -11.59
CA LEU A 340 47.86 23.63 -11.82
C LEU A 340 48.01 23.34 -13.33
N PHE A 341 46.88 23.28 -14.05
CA PHE A 341 46.88 23.06 -15.49
C PHE A 341 47.59 24.20 -16.26
N ILE A 342 47.33 25.45 -15.88
CA ILE A 342 47.99 26.62 -16.49
C ILE A 342 49.51 26.57 -16.26
N VAL A 343 49.96 26.26 -15.03
CA VAL A 343 51.39 26.15 -14.72
C VAL A 343 52.06 25.05 -15.54
N VAL A 344 51.43 23.87 -15.64
CA VAL A 344 51.92 22.76 -16.47
C VAL A 344 52.02 23.17 -17.94
N ALA A 345 51.01 23.87 -18.47
CA ALA A 345 51.04 24.36 -19.86
C ALA A 345 52.18 25.35 -20.11
N ILE A 346 52.46 26.27 -19.17
CA ILE A 346 53.58 27.22 -19.26
C ILE A 346 54.92 26.47 -19.27
N ILE A 347 55.11 25.49 -18.38
CA ILE A 347 56.33 24.68 -18.31
C ILE A 347 56.54 23.92 -19.61
N ILE A 348 55.52 23.25 -20.14
CA ILE A 348 55.60 22.52 -21.42
C ILE A 348 55.98 23.48 -22.55
N THR A 349 55.37 24.66 -22.60
CA THR A 349 55.65 25.67 -23.64
C THR A 349 57.10 26.15 -23.57
N LEU A 350 57.61 26.43 -22.36
CA LEU A 350 59.02 26.80 -22.15
C LEU A 350 59.97 25.68 -22.55
N ILE A 351 59.67 24.42 -22.20
CA ILE A 351 60.47 23.26 -22.63
C ILE A 351 60.50 23.16 -24.16
N ILE A 352 59.35 23.30 -24.84
CA ILE A 352 59.30 23.28 -26.30
C ILE A 352 60.15 24.40 -26.91
N ILE A 353 60.10 25.62 -26.35
CA ILE A 353 60.92 26.75 -26.80
C ILE A 353 62.41 26.46 -26.59
N LEU A 354 62.80 25.96 -25.42
CA LEU A 354 64.18 25.60 -25.11
C LEU A 354 64.69 24.48 -26.01
N VAL A 355 63.89 23.44 -26.25
CA VAL A 355 64.22 22.34 -27.17
C VAL A 355 64.36 22.85 -28.59
N LYS A 356 63.45 23.71 -29.07
CA LYS A 356 63.56 24.34 -30.40
C LYS A 356 64.80 25.23 -30.52
N ARG A 357 65.12 26.01 -29.47
CA ARG A 357 66.31 26.87 -29.45
C ARG A 357 67.59 26.06 -29.42
N HIS A 358 67.63 24.98 -28.62
CA HIS A 358 68.77 24.07 -28.56
C HIS A 358 68.95 23.32 -29.88
N ARG A 359 67.87 22.82 -30.50
CA ARG A 359 67.94 22.23 -31.85
C ARG A 359 68.46 23.23 -32.89
N LYS A 360 67.97 24.48 -32.87
CA LYS A 360 68.46 25.52 -33.79
C LYS A 360 69.94 25.86 -33.57
N LEU A 361 70.41 25.90 -32.32
CA LEU A 361 71.84 26.06 -32.01
C LEU A 361 72.67 24.87 -32.50
N HIS A 362 72.18 23.65 -32.28
CA HIS A 362 72.87 22.43 -32.71
C HIS A 362 72.84 22.23 -34.23
N ASP A 363 71.79 22.69 -34.93
CA ASP A 363 71.71 22.73 -36.39
C ASP A 363 72.65 23.80 -36.96
N ILE A 364 72.86 24.93 -36.27
CA ILE A 364 73.89 25.93 -36.63
C ILE A 364 75.29 25.36 -36.43
N GLU A 365 75.56 24.65 -35.32
CA GLU A 365 76.84 23.97 -35.09
C GLU A 365 77.09 22.85 -36.12
N ARG A 366 76.05 22.10 -36.51
CA ARG A 366 76.12 21.09 -37.58
C ARG A 366 76.31 21.71 -38.96
N PHE A 367 75.73 22.88 -39.22
CA PHE A 367 75.99 23.66 -40.43
C PHE A 367 77.42 24.21 -40.47
N MET A 368 77.99 24.59 -39.32
CA MET A 368 79.40 24.99 -39.23
C MET A 368 80.37 23.81 -39.32
N SER A 369 79.98 22.60 -38.88
CA SER A 369 80.82 21.39 -39.03
C SER A 369 80.78 20.78 -40.42
N ASP A 370 79.70 20.98 -41.18
CA ASP A 370 79.51 20.38 -42.52
C ASP A 370 79.97 21.29 -43.68
N THR A 371 80.55 22.47 -43.40
CA THR A 371 81.32 23.23 -44.42
C THR A 371 82.73 22.69 -44.56
N THR A 372 82.81 21.65 -45.38
CA THR A 372 83.93 21.16 -46.19
C THR A 372 85.20 22.00 -46.18
N SER A 373 86.27 21.33 -45.75
CA SER A 373 87.64 21.45 -46.25
C SER A 373 87.68 21.78 -47.75
N ILE A 374 87.85 23.07 -48.09
CA ILE A 374 88.28 23.51 -49.40
C ILE A 374 89.71 24.05 -49.27
N THR A 375 90.60 23.14 -49.65
CA THR A 375 91.97 23.20 -50.15
C THR A 375 92.57 24.56 -50.59
N LEU A 376 93.77 24.82 -50.04
CA LEU A 376 95.00 25.46 -50.56
C LEU A 376 94.98 26.88 -51.17
N LEU A 377 95.77 27.77 -50.55
CA LEU A 377 97.04 28.27 -51.12
C LEU A 377 98.06 28.52 -50.01
#